data_AF-A0A956L1H0-F1
#
_entry.id   AF-A0A956L1H0-F1
#
_cell.length_a   1.000
_cell.length_b   1.000
_cell.length_c   1.000
_cell.angle_alpha   90.00
_cell.angle_beta   90.00
_cell.angle_gamma   90.00
#
_symmetry.space_group_name_H-M   'P 1'
#
loop_
_entity.id
_entity.type
_entity.pdbx_description
1 polymer ?
#
loop_
_entity_poly.entity_id
_entity_poly.type
_entity_poly.pdbx_seq_one_letter_code
_entity_poly.pdbx_strand_id
1 'polypeptide(L)'
;GVLVHDLGSKNGVRVDGRRLSAPVRLGHDGCFSVGELTLRVVHPASQVTRALAAGGETTVTTDIPPASPGLDLRSLLVPLVGVLVFGTLVAVMLLR
;
A
#
# COMPACT_ATOMS: atom_id res chain seq x y z
N GLY A 1 -0.91 -8.49 -10.10
CA GLY A 1 -0.74 -9.83 -9.50
C GLY A 1 0.73 -10.00 -9.17
N VAL A 2 1.08 -10.92 -8.28
CA VAL A 2 2.46 -11.07 -7.77
C VAL A 2 3.00 -12.44 -8.13
N LEU A 3 4.29 -12.55 -8.40
CA LEU A 3 4.96 -13.83 -8.66
C LEU A 3 5.76 -14.21 -7.42
N VAL A 4 5.47 -15.36 -6.84
CA VAL A 4 6.13 -15.87 -5.63
C VAL A 4 7.20 -16.87 -6.00
N HIS A 5 8.42 -16.66 -5.50
CA HIS A 5 9.56 -17.55 -5.67
C HIS A 5 10.04 -18.03 -4.29
N ASP A 6 10.30 -19.33 -4.14
CA ASP A 6 11.02 -19.85 -2.99
C ASP A 6 12.52 -19.83 -3.29
N LEU A 7 13.30 -19.12 -2.47
CA LEU A 7 14.75 -18.94 -2.65
C LEU A 7 15.57 -19.99 -1.88
N GLY A 8 14.98 -21.17 -1.64
CA GLY A 8 15.61 -22.21 -0.81
C GLY A 8 15.38 -21.99 0.68
N SER A 9 14.21 -21.46 1.05
CA SER A 9 13.84 -21.28 2.45
C SER A 9 13.86 -22.62 3.19
N LYS A 10 14.40 -22.62 4.42
CA LYS A 10 14.56 -23.83 5.25
C LYS A 10 13.26 -24.61 5.44
N ASN A 11 12.16 -23.90 5.62
CA ASN A 11 10.83 -24.48 5.85
C ASN A 11 9.98 -24.54 4.56
N GLY A 12 10.48 -23.96 3.46
CA GLY A 12 9.73 -23.78 2.22
C GLY A 12 8.70 -22.65 2.27
N VAL A 13 8.24 -22.28 1.09
CA VAL A 13 7.01 -21.50 0.89
C VAL A 13 5.85 -22.46 0.60
N ARG A 14 4.66 -22.21 1.14
CA ARG A 14 3.45 -22.98 0.85
C ARG A 14 2.38 -22.09 0.23
N VAL A 15 1.65 -22.61 -0.75
CA VAL A 15 0.47 -21.97 -1.36
C VAL A 15 -0.65 -23.01 -1.29
N ASP A 16 -1.81 -22.63 -0.77
CA ASP A 16 -2.96 -23.52 -0.56
C ASP A 16 -2.57 -24.83 0.18
N GLY A 17 -1.72 -24.70 1.19
CA GLY A 17 -1.22 -25.82 2.01
C GLY A 17 -0.13 -26.68 1.35
N ARG A 18 0.15 -26.51 0.05
CA ARG A 18 1.14 -27.27 -0.71
C ARG A 18 2.47 -26.54 -0.78
N ARG A 19 3.59 -27.25 -0.62
CA ARG A 19 4.92 -26.65 -0.75
C ARG A 19 5.16 -26.23 -2.21
N LEU A 20 5.70 -25.04 -2.38
CA LEU A 20 5.99 -24.45 -3.67
C LEU A 20 7.18 -25.18 -4.31
N SER A 21 6.96 -25.79 -5.48
CA SER A 21 8.00 -26.49 -6.24
C SER A 21 8.51 -25.69 -7.44
N ALA A 22 7.72 -24.72 -7.90
CA ALA A 22 8.03 -23.79 -8.98
C ALA A 22 7.37 -22.44 -8.68
N PRO A 23 7.84 -21.33 -9.29
CA PRO A 23 7.23 -20.02 -9.07
C PRO A 23 5.74 -20.01 -9.38
N VAL A 24 4.92 -19.45 -8.49
CA VAL A 24 3.46 -19.37 -8.66
C VAL A 24 3.01 -17.92 -8.66
N ARG A 25 2.14 -17.59 -9.61
CA ARG A 25 1.51 -16.27 -9.69
C ARG A 25 0.26 -16.23 -8.80
N LEU A 26 0.26 -15.33 -7.82
CA LEU A 26 -0.88 -15.07 -6.94
C LEU A 26 -1.64 -13.82 -7.39
N GLY A 27 -2.97 -13.93 -7.35
CA GLY A 27 -3.88 -12.81 -7.55
C GLY A 27 -4.24 -12.10 -6.25
N HIS A 28 -5.20 -11.17 -6.33
CA HIS A 28 -5.84 -10.62 -5.14
C HIS A 28 -6.43 -11.74 -4.27
N ASP A 29 -6.33 -11.57 -2.95
CA ASP A 29 -6.68 -12.54 -1.91
C ASP A 29 -5.93 -13.88 -1.96
N GLY A 30 -4.92 -14.01 -2.82
CA GLY A 30 -4.03 -15.16 -2.81
C GLY A 30 -3.28 -15.25 -1.47
N CYS A 31 -3.30 -16.43 -0.86
CA CYS A 31 -2.61 -16.68 0.39
C CYS A 31 -1.37 -17.55 0.17
N PHE A 32 -0.31 -17.26 0.91
CA PHE A 32 0.87 -18.11 0.99
C PHE A 32 1.44 -18.09 2.40
N SER A 33 2.15 -19.15 2.76
CA SER A 33 2.78 -19.29 4.06
C SER A 33 4.29 -19.46 3.94
N VAL A 34 5.03 -18.87 4.87
CA VAL A 34 6.48 -19.04 5.02
C VAL A 34 6.73 -19.50 6.45
N GLY A 35 7.06 -20.79 6.63
CA GLY A 35 6.98 -21.42 7.95
C GLY A 35 5.56 -21.33 8.50
N GLU A 36 5.41 -20.76 9.70
CA GLU A 36 4.12 -20.55 10.39
C GLU A 36 3.42 -19.23 10.00
N LEU A 37 4.13 -18.31 9.34
CA LEU A 37 3.57 -17.02 8.95
C LEU A 37 2.71 -17.19 7.70
N THR A 38 1.43 -16.82 7.77
CA THR A 38 0.53 -16.79 6.62
C THR A 38 0.27 -15.35 6.19
N LEU A 39 0.48 -15.07 4.92
CA LEU A 39 0.38 -13.76 4.29
C LEU A 39 -0.72 -13.80 3.22
N ARG A 40 -1.53 -12.73 3.16
CA ARG A 40 -2.56 -12.54 2.13
C ARG A 40 -2.16 -11.40 1.20
N VAL A 41 -2.25 -11.63 -0.10
CA VAL A 41 -1.97 -10.64 -1.13
C VAL A 41 -3.17 -9.71 -1.31
N VAL A 42 -3.02 -8.43 -0.96
CA VAL A 42 -4.02 -7.39 -1.25
C VAL A 42 -3.58 -6.61 -2.49
N HIS A 43 -4.10 -6.99 -3.66
CA HIS A 43 -3.81 -6.31 -4.93
C HIS A 43 -5.07 -6.09 -5.78
N PRO A 44 -5.96 -5.14 -5.43
CA PRO A 44 -7.28 -4.98 -6.05
C PRO A 44 -7.24 -4.85 -7.58
N ALA A 45 -6.27 -4.08 -8.09
CA ALA A 45 -6.07 -3.88 -9.53
C ALA A 45 -5.83 -5.20 -10.30
N SER A 46 -5.36 -6.26 -9.64
CA SER A 46 -5.14 -7.55 -10.32
C SER A 46 -6.43 -8.28 -10.67
N GLN A 47 -7.54 -8.00 -9.95
CA GLN A 47 -8.85 -8.52 -10.32
C GLN A 47 -9.34 -7.89 -11.62
N VAL A 48 -9.23 -6.56 -11.71
CA VAL A 48 -9.60 -5.78 -12.89
C VAL A 48 -8.78 -6.21 -14.09
N THR A 49 -7.45 -6.28 -13.98
CA THR A 49 -6.60 -6.77 -15.08
C THR A 49 -6.98 -8.17 -15.54
N ARG A 50 -7.35 -9.09 -14.63
CA ARG A 50 -7.76 -10.45 -14.99
C ARG A 50 -9.12 -10.45 -15.71
N ALA A 51 -10.07 -9.65 -15.25
CA ALA A 51 -11.39 -9.54 -15.87
C ALA A 51 -11.31 -8.96 -17.29
N LEU A 52 -10.52 -7.90 -17.49
CA LEU A 52 -10.31 -7.29 -18.80
C LEU A 52 -9.56 -8.24 -19.76
N ALA A 53 -8.54 -8.95 -19.27
CA ALA A 53 -7.84 -9.97 -20.06
C ALA A 53 -8.77 -11.13 -20.47
N ALA A 54 -9.70 -11.55 -19.61
CA ALA A 54 -10.72 -12.55 -19.95
C ALA A 54 -11.73 -12.04 -21.00
N GLY A 55 -11.97 -10.73 -21.04
CA GLY A 55 -12.80 -10.06 -22.05
C GLY A 55 -12.10 -9.78 -23.39
N GLY A 56 -10.80 -10.12 -23.53
CA GLY A 56 -10.04 -9.90 -24.76
C GLY A 56 -9.46 -8.48 -24.91
N GLU A 57 -9.45 -7.68 -23.84
CA GLU A 57 -8.85 -6.35 -23.85
C GLU A 57 -7.35 -6.42 -23.55
N THR A 58 -6.53 -5.93 -24.49
CA THR A 58 -5.05 -5.98 -24.43
C THR A 58 -4.45 -4.79 -23.68
N THR A 59 -5.21 -3.74 -23.41
CA THR A 59 -4.73 -2.48 -22.84
C THR A 59 -5.59 -2.05 -21.67
N VAL A 60 -4.93 -1.77 -20.53
CA VAL A 60 -5.57 -1.23 -19.32
C VAL A 60 -4.93 0.12 -19.00
N THR A 61 -5.71 1.18 -19.08
CA THR A 61 -5.30 2.50 -18.56
C THR A 61 -5.49 2.47 -17.05
N THR A 62 -4.40 2.53 -16.29
CA THR A 62 -4.45 2.67 -14.84
C THR A 62 -4.13 4.11 -14.46
N ASP A 63 -5.10 4.81 -13.89
CA ASP A 63 -4.81 6.01 -13.11
C ASP A 63 -4.11 5.57 -11.83
N ILE A 64 -2.79 5.73 -11.77
CA ILE A 64 -2.04 5.58 -10.54
C ILE A 64 -2.31 6.88 -9.75
N PRO A 65 -3.10 6.85 -8.66
CA PRO A 65 -3.25 8.04 -7.85
C PRO A 65 -1.87 8.46 -7.32
N PRO A 66 -1.55 9.77 -7.31
CA PRO A 66 -0.29 10.23 -6.76
C PRO A 66 -0.18 9.73 -5.31
N ALA A 67 1.01 9.26 -4.93
CA ALA A 67 1.28 8.80 -3.58
C ALA A 67 0.78 9.87 -2.60
N SER A 68 -0.12 9.49 -1.68
CA SER A 68 -0.62 10.42 -0.67
C SER A 68 0.58 11.02 0.07
N PRO A 69 0.76 12.35 0.06
CA PRO A 69 1.84 12.96 0.81
C PRO A 69 1.71 12.53 2.27
N GLY A 70 2.75 11.89 2.81
CA GLY A 70 2.80 11.61 4.23
C GLY A 70 2.64 12.91 5.03
N LEU A 71 2.07 12.82 6.22
CA LEU A 71 1.91 13.97 7.11
C LEU A 71 3.28 14.59 7.43
N ASP A 72 3.65 15.67 6.72
CA ASP A 72 4.90 16.37 6.97
C ASP A 72 4.71 17.33 8.15
N LEU A 73 5.17 16.91 9.33
CA LEU A 73 5.11 17.71 10.57
C LEU A 73 5.78 19.09 10.40
N ARG A 74 6.74 19.25 9.47
CA ARG A 74 7.39 20.55 9.21
C ARG A 74 6.43 21.53 8.56
N SER A 75 5.51 21.05 7.72
CA SER A 75 4.50 21.88 7.07
C SER A 75 3.50 22.51 8.06
N LEU A 76 3.38 21.93 9.26
CA LEU A 76 2.53 22.45 10.34
C LEU A 76 3.18 23.60 11.13
N LEU A 77 4.49 23.81 11.01
CA LEU A 77 5.17 24.85 11.78
C LEU A 77 4.74 26.26 11.34
N VAL A 78 4.58 26.48 10.03
CA VAL A 78 4.16 27.78 9.49
C VAL A 78 2.78 28.21 10.01
N PRO A 79 1.70 27.40 9.89
CA PRO A 79 0.40 27.78 10.43
C PRO A 79 0.40 27.88 11.97
N LEU A 80 1.16 27.02 12.67
CA LEU A 80 1.26 27.07 14.14
C LEU A 80 1.88 28.39 14.62
N VAL A 81 2.98 28.82 14.00
CA VAL A 81 3.61 30.11 14.28
C VAL A 81 2.65 31.25 13.96
N GLY A 82 1.92 31.17 12.84
CA GLY A 82 0.90 32.16 12.48
C GLY A 82 -0.18 32.32 13.56
N VAL A 83 -0.71 31.20 14.07
CA VAL A 83 -1.72 31.21 15.15
C VAL A 83 -1.16 31.80 16.45
N LEU A 84 0.08 31.47 16.82
CA LEU A 84 0.75 32.00 18.00
C LEU A 84 0.97 33.53 17.91
N VAL A 85 1.46 34.00 16.76
CA VAL A 85 1.69 35.44 16.51
C VAL A 85 0.38 36.21 16.51
N PHE A 86 -0.66 35.68 15.86
CA PHE A 86 -1.97 36.33 15.85
C PHE A 86 -2.60 36.37 17.26
N GLY A 87 -2.56 35.25 17.97
CA GLY A 87 -3.10 35.16 19.34
C GLY A 87 -2.40 36.11 20.32
N THR A 88 -1.08 36.24 20.23
CA THR A 88 -0.32 37.19 21.05
C THR A 88 -0.66 38.64 20.72
N LEU A 89 -0.82 38.99 19.45
CA LEU A 89 -1.21 40.34 19.03
C LEU A 89 -2.60 40.72 19.54
N VAL A 90 -3.58 39.80 19.42
CA VAL A 90 -4.94 40.01 19.95
C VAL A 90 -4.93 40.17 21.47
N ALA A 91 -4.17 39.33 22.19
CA ALA A 91 -4.05 39.45 23.64
C ALA A 91 -3.47 40.82 24.05
N VAL A 92 -2.41 41.29 23.37
CA VAL A 92 -1.83 42.62 23.64
C VAL A 92 -2.82 43.75 23.36
N MET A 93 -3.61 43.65 22.30
CA MET A 93 -4.65 44.65 22.01
C MET A 93 -5.76 44.69 23.06
N LEU A 94 -6.12 43.55 23.64
CA LEU A 94 -7.16 43.47 24.68
C LEU A 94 -6.67 43.92 26.06
N LEU A 95 -5.36 43.86 26.31
CA LEU A 95 -4.73 44.28 27.57
C LEU A 95 -4.34 45.78 27.60
N ARG A 96 -4.56 46.52 26.52
CA ARG A 96 -4.34 47.97 26.41
C ARG A 96 -5.65 48.73 26.46
#